data_AF-A0A061I7K7-F1
#
_entry.id   AF-A0A061I7K7-F1
#
_cell.length_a   1.000
_cell.length_b   1.000
_cell.length_c   1.000
_cell.angle_alpha   90.00
_cell.angle_beta   90.00
_cell.angle_gamma   90.00
#
_symmetry.space_group_name_H-M   'P 1'
#
loop_
_entity.id
_entity.type
_entity.pdbx_description
1 polymer ?
#
loop_
_entity_poly.entity_id
_entity_poly.type
_entity_poly.pdbx_seq_one_letter_code
_entity_poly.pdbx_strand_id
1 'polypeptide(L)'
;NMIYSDYVDEATLRLILMSSANVVIFYDDSESAHGVFLYPMYVLKTWKIWVMTSQMDFGGIEDPVVFDSFHGTIYFVHHHDEISDFRKFMQTYTPSKYPEDHYLALLWSIYFNCSFSLPDCKILGNCLPNASLELLPSKMWNMEMTEEAYNIYNSVYAVAHSLHEMSVKQIQIKTHENGVGNANHLELPRSVCSKSCVPGFRKSPQEGQAICCYDCIPCPLNEISNKTGKCQSYWVVSHFSTVSINV
;
A
#
# COMPACT_ATOMS: atom_id res chain seq x y z
N ASN A 1 8.75 36.30 -0.37
CA ASN A 1 7.29 36.26 -0.11
C ASN A 1 6.71 34.89 -0.40
N MET A 2 7.26 33.83 0.19
CA MET A 2 6.77 32.46 0.03
C MET A 2 6.89 31.73 1.37
N ILE A 3 5.96 30.83 1.65
CA ILE A 3 5.99 29.91 2.80
C ILE A 3 6.09 28.49 2.25
N TYR A 4 6.93 27.68 2.86
CA TYR A 4 7.15 26.26 2.54
C TYR A 4 6.85 25.42 3.78
N SER A 5 6.09 24.34 3.63
CA SER A 5 5.85 23.37 4.69
C SER A 5 5.70 21.95 4.15
N ASP A 6 6.30 21.00 4.87
CA ASP A 6 6.21 19.55 4.61
C ASP A 6 5.08 18.87 5.43
N TYR A 7 4.46 19.60 6.37
CA TYR A 7 3.37 19.11 7.23
C TYR A 7 2.48 20.28 7.67
N VAL A 8 1.18 20.06 7.83
CA VAL A 8 0.24 21.11 8.28
C VAL A 8 -0.38 20.72 9.62
N ASP A 9 0.14 21.32 10.68
CA ASP A 9 -0.46 21.34 12.01
C ASP A 9 -1.17 22.68 12.30
N GLU A 10 -1.87 22.78 13.43
CA GLU A 10 -2.59 24.01 13.82
C GLU A 10 -1.64 25.21 13.95
N ALA A 11 -0.39 24.99 14.36
CA ALA A 11 0.63 26.03 14.48
C ALA A 11 1.06 26.56 13.11
N THR A 12 1.27 25.67 12.14
CA THR A 12 1.62 26.00 10.76
C THR A 12 0.49 26.79 10.09
N LEU A 13 -0.77 26.40 10.31
CA LEU A 13 -1.94 27.16 9.82
C LEU A 13 -1.94 28.60 10.36
N ARG A 14 -1.68 28.79 11.66
CA ARG A 14 -1.59 30.14 12.25
C ARG A 14 -0.46 30.96 11.62
N LEU A 15 0.70 30.36 11.38
CA LEU A 15 1.82 31.02 10.72
C LEU A 15 1.47 31.45 9.29
N ILE A 16 0.76 30.59 8.54
CA ILE A 16 0.29 30.92 7.18
C ILE A 16 -0.69 32.10 7.20
N LEU A 17 -1.65 32.10 8.15
CA LEU A 17 -2.64 33.16 8.29
C LEU A 17 -2.03 34.50 8.71
N MET A 18 -1.04 34.49 9.61
CA MET A 18 -0.36 35.70 10.08
C MET A 18 0.66 36.25 9.07
N SER A 19 1.01 35.45 8.06
CA SER A 19 2.01 35.84 7.07
C SER A 19 1.46 36.79 6.01
N SER A 20 2.29 37.75 5.60
CA SER A 20 2.04 38.62 4.45
C SER A 20 2.37 37.99 3.10
N ALA A 21 2.91 36.76 3.07
CA ALA A 21 3.21 36.04 1.83
C ALA A 21 1.93 35.64 1.09
N ASN A 22 1.85 35.86 -0.22
CA ASN A 22 0.65 35.55 -1.01
C ASN A 22 0.65 34.13 -1.59
N VAL A 23 1.82 33.49 -1.66
CA VAL A 23 1.99 32.15 -2.23
C VAL A 23 2.43 31.20 -1.12
N VAL A 24 1.75 30.07 -1.02
CA VAL A 24 2.06 28.99 -0.08
C VAL A 24 2.34 27.72 -0.88
N ILE A 25 3.50 27.14 -0.66
CA ILE A 25 3.91 25.87 -1.28
C ILE A 25 3.72 24.78 -0.24
N PHE A 26 2.90 23.79 -0.59
CA PHE A 26 2.63 22.63 0.24
C PHE A 26 3.14 21.38 -0.48
N TYR A 27 4.04 20.66 0.19
CA TYR A 27 4.65 19.45 -0.32
C TYR A 27 4.23 18.32 0.62
N ASP A 28 3.24 17.51 0.21
CA ASP A 28 2.74 16.38 1.01
C ASP A 28 2.51 15.16 0.11
N ASP A 29 2.77 14.00 0.69
CA ASP A 29 2.58 12.69 0.07
C ASP A 29 1.23 12.16 0.59
N SER A 30 0.24 12.19 -0.29
CA SER A 30 -1.18 12.07 0.00
C SER A 30 -1.53 10.76 0.71
N GLU A 31 -1.96 10.84 1.98
CA GLU A 31 -3.10 10.08 2.54
C GLU A 31 -3.41 10.49 4.00
N SER A 32 -2.42 10.91 4.80
CA SER A 32 -2.62 11.05 6.26
C SER A 32 -3.12 12.41 6.76
N ALA A 33 -3.11 13.48 5.94
CA ALA A 33 -3.39 14.85 6.40
C ALA A 33 -4.64 15.51 5.79
N HIS A 34 -5.29 14.90 4.80
CA HIS A 34 -6.23 15.61 3.93
C HIS A 34 -7.58 16.03 4.56
N GLY A 35 -8.18 15.22 5.44
CA GLY A 35 -9.52 15.53 5.94
C GLY A 35 -9.57 16.51 7.12
N VAL A 36 -8.57 16.44 8.02
CA VAL A 36 -8.71 16.99 9.38
C VAL A 36 -8.18 18.42 9.52
N PHE A 37 -7.16 18.81 8.75
CA PHE A 37 -6.50 20.13 8.89
C PHE A 37 -6.83 21.12 7.76
N LEU A 38 -7.34 20.66 6.62
CA LEU A 38 -7.76 21.52 5.51
C LEU A 38 -9.19 22.03 5.64
N TYR A 39 -10.06 21.32 6.39
CA TYR A 39 -11.39 21.80 6.73
C TYR A 39 -11.37 23.17 7.46
N PRO A 40 -10.51 23.41 8.47
CA PRO A 40 -10.28 24.74 9.02
C PRO A 40 -9.86 25.79 7.98
N MET A 41 -9.01 25.43 7.02
CA MET A 41 -8.52 26.34 5.98
C MET A 41 -9.58 26.66 4.91
N TYR A 42 -10.47 25.71 4.65
CA TYR A 42 -11.67 25.91 3.83
C TYR A 42 -12.64 26.89 4.52
N VAL A 43 -12.83 26.76 5.84
CA VAL A 43 -13.64 27.73 6.62
C VAL A 43 -12.98 29.12 6.64
N LEU A 44 -11.65 29.17 6.69
CA LEU A 44 -10.88 30.40 6.71
C LEU A 44 -10.58 30.88 5.28
N LYS A 45 -11.49 31.68 4.71
CA LYS A 45 -11.34 32.28 3.36
C LYS A 45 -10.05 33.08 3.21
N THR A 46 -8.97 32.42 2.80
CA THR A 46 -7.68 33.08 2.55
C THR A 46 -7.59 33.53 1.11
N TRP A 47 -7.07 34.74 0.86
CA TRP A 47 -6.77 35.24 -0.48
C TRP A 47 -5.37 34.81 -0.96
N LYS A 48 -4.95 33.59 -0.59
CA LYS A 48 -3.62 33.03 -0.87
C LYS A 48 -3.69 32.11 -2.09
N ILE A 49 -2.58 32.00 -2.82
CA ILE A 49 -2.41 31.05 -3.92
C ILE A 49 -1.64 29.85 -3.40
N TRP A 50 -2.15 28.65 -3.69
CA TRP A 50 -1.55 27.39 -3.25
C TRP A 50 -0.79 26.72 -4.40
N VAL A 51 0.38 26.17 -4.10
CA VAL A 51 1.16 25.32 -5.01
C VAL A 51 1.37 23.97 -4.34
N MET A 52 0.94 22.91 -5.01
CA MET A 52 0.85 21.56 -4.44
C MET A 52 1.48 20.48 -5.31
N THR A 53 1.88 19.37 -4.69
CA THR A 53 2.44 18.19 -5.35
C THR A 53 1.41 17.24 -5.94
N SER A 54 0.20 17.20 -5.40
CA SER A 54 -0.87 16.29 -5.82
C SER A 54 -2.23 16.98 -5.85
N GLN A 55 -3.20 16.37 -6.55
CA GLN A 55 -4.57 16.87 -6.61
C GLN A 55 -5.31 16.54 -5.30
N MET A 56 -5.99 17.54 -4.72
CA MET A 56 -6.86 17.29 -3.57
C MET A 56 -8.25 16.84 -4.03
N ASP A 57 -8.66 15.64 -3.65
CA ASP A 57 -10.02 15.16 -3.84
C ASP A 57 -10.90 15.52 -2.65
N PHE A 58 -11.66 16.62 -2.79
CA PHE A 58 -12.66 17.05 -1.82
C PHE A 58 -13.98 16.31 -2.06
N GLY A 59 -14.03 15.04 -1.64
CA GLY A 59 -15.26 14.27 -1.67
C GLY A 59 -16.38 14.95 -0.88
N GLY A 60 -17.36 15.53 -1.58
CA GLY A 60 -18.74 15.65 -1.08
C GLY A 60 -19.18 16.91 -0.33
N ILE A 61 -18.50 18.06 -0.42
CA ILE A 61 -19.04 19.32 0.14
C ILE A 61 -19.42 20.28 -1.00
N GLU A 62 -20.71 20.36 -1.31
CA GLU A 62 -21.28 21.45 -2.09
C GLU A 62 -21.21 22.73 -1.25
N ASP A 63 -20.24 23.61 -1.52
CA ASP A 63 -20.41 25.02 -1.20
C ASP A 63 -21.08 25.71 -2.39
N PRO A 64 -22.29 26.27 -2.25
CA PRO A 64 -22.91 27.08 -3.29
C PRO A 64 -22.12 28.37 -3.57
N VAL A 65 -21.08 28.69 -2.79
CA VAL A 65 -20.31 29.92 -2.90
C VAL A 65 -19.00 29.69 -3.66
N VAL A 66 -18.90 30.33 -4.83
CA VAL A 66 -17.74 30.39 -5.76
C VAL A 66 -16.55 31.18 -5.17
N PHE A 67 -16.31 31.08 -3.86
CA PHE A 67 -15.15 31.68 -3.18
C PHE A 67 -14.57 30.66 -2.20
N ASP A 68 -14.01 29.61 -2.78
CA ASP A 68 -13.21 28.62 -2.08
C ASP A 68 -11.80 29.18 -1.84
N SER A 69 -11.20 28.89 -0.68
CA SER A 69 -9.82 29.26 -0.31
C SER A 69 -8.77 28.74 -1.29
N PHE A 70 -9.15 27.80 -2.16
CA PHE A 70 -8.31 27.17 -3.19
C PHE A 70 -8.53 27.73 -4.60
N HIS A 71 -9.26 28.83 -4.76
CA HIS A 71 -9.42 29.43 -6.08
C HIS A 71 -8.06 29.90 -6.63
N GLY A 72 -7.62 29.30 -7.73
CA GLY A 72 -6.31 29.59 -8.35
C GLY A 72 -5.15 28.72 -7.86
N THR A 73 -5.43 27.62 -7.15
CA THR A 73 -4.42 26.61 -6.79
C THR A 73 -3.78 25.99 -8.02
N ILE A 74 -2.48 25.77 -7.96
CA ILE A 74 -1.68 25.06 -8.95
C ILE A 74 -1.21 23.75 -8.32
N TYR A 75 -1.39 22.64 -9.02
CA TYR A 75 -0.87 21.34 -8.61
C TYR A 75 -0.14 20.67 -9.76
N PHE A 76 0.85 19.85 -9.41
CA PHE A 76 1.54 18.99 -10.37
C PHE A 76 0.74 17.70 -10.56
N VAL A 77 0.68 17.24 -11.80
CA VAL A 77 0.03 15.97 -12.17
C VAL A 77 1.04 15.16 -12.96
N HIS A 78 1.28 13.92 -12.54
CA HIS A 78 2.05 13.01 -13.37
C HIS A 78 1.17 12.52 -14.53
N HIS A 79 1.63 12.79 -15.76
CA HIS A 79 0.90 12.34 -16.93
C HIS A 79 1.05 10.82 -17.09
N HIS A 80 -0.08 10.13 -17.17
CA HIS A 80 -0.15 8.73 -17.56
C HIS A 80 -1.05 8.57 -18.77
N ASP A 81 -0.78 7.54 -19.57
CA ASP A 81 -1.65 7.20 -20.70
C ASP A 81 -3.00 6.66 -20.22
N GLU A 82 -4.03 6.83 -21.04
CA GLU A 82 -5.36 6.27 -20.75
C GLU A 82 -5.36 4.75 -20.93
N ILE A 83 -5.85 4.02 -19.93
CA ILE A 83 -6.13 2.59 -20.07
C ILE A 83 -7.49 2.44 -20.74
N SER A 84 -7.47 2.12 -22.04
CA SER A 84 -8.64 2.14 -22.94
C SER A 84 -9.86 1.34 -22.49
N ASP A 85 -9.69 0.37 -21.58
CA ASP A 85 -10.79 -0.47 -21.09
C ASP A 85 -11.22 -0.14 -19.65
N PHE A 86 -10.52 0.77 -18.95
CA PHE A 86 -10.86 1.13 -17.57
C PHE A 86 -12.25 1.78 -17.49
N ARG A 87 -12.53 2.75 -18.36
CA ARG A 87 -13.85 3.40 -18.40
C ARG A 87 -14.99 2.41 -18.64
N LYS A 88 -14.80 1.47 -19.58
CA LYS A 88 -15.79 0.41 -19.86
C LYS A 88 -15.95 -0.54 -18.68
N PHE A 89 -14.84 -0.85 -17.99
CA PHE A 89 -14.89 -1.62 -16.76
C PHE A 89 -15.77 -0.91 -15.73
N MET A 90 -15.53 0.38 -15.47
CA MET A 90 -16.28 1.20 -14.52
C MET A 90 -17.78 1.28 -14.85
N GLN A 91 -18.15 1.38 -16.12
CA GLN A 91 -19.55 1.35 -16.58
C GLN A 91 -20.30 0.06 -16.22
N THR A 92 -19.57 -1.06 -16.16
CA THR A 92 -20.16 -2.38 -15.85
C THR A 92 -19.92 -2.82 -14.42
N TYR A 93 -19.15 -2.04 -13.65
CA TYR A 93 -18.80 -2.33 -12.27
C TYR A 93 -20.04 -2.10 -11.41
N THR A 94 -20.73 -3.19 -11.06
CA THR A 94 -22.01 -3.17 -10.36
C THR A 94 -22.09 -4.32 -9.35
N PRO A 95 -22.81 -4.17 -8.24
CA PRO A 95 -22.97 -5.23 -7.24
C PRO A 95 -23.57 -6.54 -7.79
N SER A 96 -24.35 -6.47 -8.88
CA SER A 96 -24.89 -7.66 -9.54
C SER A 96 -23.82 -8.46 -10.28
N LYS A 97 -22.81 -7.79 -10.84
CA LYS A 97 -21.67 -8.43 -11.51
C LYS A 97 -20.58 -8.89 -10.52
N TYR A 98 -20.43 -8.17 -9.41
CA TYR A 98 -19.44 -8.45 -8.37
C TYR A 98 -20.10 -8.57 -6.99
N PRO A 99 -20.88 -9.64 -6.73
CA PRO A 99 -21.66 -9.78 -5.50
C PRO A 99 -20.81 -10.01 -4.24
N GLU A 100 -19.57 -10.45 -4.41
CA GLU A 100 -18.61 -10.69 -3.32
C GLU A 100 -17.85 -9.42 -2.90
N ASP A 101 -18.00 -8.33 -3.66
CA ASP A 101 -17.36 -7.05 -3.34
C ASP A 101 -18.20 -6.28 -2.32
N HIS A 102 -17.87 -6.48 -1.04
CA HIS A 102 -18.55 -5.82 0.07
C HIS A 102 -18.39 -4.29 0.07
N TYR A 103 -17.27 -3.78 -0.45
CA TYR A 103 -17.05 -2.34 -0.58
C TYR A 103 -17.95 -1.76 -1.66
N LEU A 104 -18.12 -2.47 -2.76
CA LEU A 104 -19.06 -2.11 -3.82
C LEU A 104 -20.50 -2.06 -3.31
N ALA A 105 -20.88 -3.04 -2.50
CA ALA A 105 -22.20 -3.07 -1.86
C ALA A 105 -22.42 -1.85 -0.93
N LEU A 106 -21.41 -1.48 -0.15
CA LEU A 106 -21.44 -0.30 0.70
C LEU A 106 -21.51 1.00 -0.12
N LEU A 107 -20.72 1.12 -1.19
CA LEU A 107 -20.72 2.27 -2.09
C LEU A 107 -22.12 2.50 -2.70
N TRP A 108 -22.78 1.42 -3.12
CA TRP A 108 -24.15 1.48 -3.65
C TRP A 108 -25.19 1.89 -2.59
N SER A 109 -24.99 1.47 -1.34
CA SER A 109 -25.81 1.93 -0.21
C SER A 109 -25.70 3.45 -0.02
N ILE A 110 -24.49 4.01 -0.09
CA ILE A 110 -24.22 5.43 0.13
C ILE A 110 -24.79 6.30 -1.00
N TYR A 111 -24.57 5.92 -2.26
CA TYR A 111 -24.90 6.80 -3.40
C TYR A 111 -26.25 6.53 -4.06
N PHE A 112 -26.79 5.32 -3.93
CA PHE A 112 -28.02 4.91 -4.62
C PHE A 112 -29.15 4.47 -3.65
N ASN A 113 -29.01 4.78 -2.35
CA ASN A 113 -29.99 4.50 -1.30
C ASN A 113 -30.44 3.03 -1.24
N CYS A 114 -29.54 2.10 -1.53
CA CYS A 114 -29.81 0.67 -1.43
C CYS A 114 -30.02 0.25 0.03
N SER A 115 -30.92 -0.71 0.27
CA SER A 115 -31.00 -1.37 1.58
C SER A 115 -29.79 -2.28 1.78
N PHE A 116 -29.05 -2.09 2.87
CA PHE A 116 -27.80 -2.78 3.18
C PHE A 116 -27.92 -3.56 4.49
N SER A 117 -27.43 -4.80 4.52
CA SER A 117 -27.45 -5.68 5.70
C SER A 117 -26.08 -5.75 6.36
N LEU A 118 -26.07 -5.50 7.66
CA LEU A 118 -24.96 -5.79 8.57
C LEU A 118 -25.37 -6.97 9.46
N PRO A 119 -24.50 -7.97 9.71
CA PRO A 119 -23.07 -8.00 9.44
C PRO A 119 -22.67 -8.59 8.07
N ASP A 120 -23.63 -9.09 7.29
CA ASP A 120 -23.35 -9.88 6.07
C ASP A 120 -22.80 -9.04 4.90
N CYS A 121 -22.77 -7.72 5.03
CA CYS A 121 -22.29 -6.75 4.03
C CYS A 121 -22.92 -6.94 2.64
N LYS A 122 -24.24 -7.20 2.61
CA LYS A 122 -25.00 -7.51 1.39
C LYS A 122 -26.09 -6.49 1.11
N ILE A 123 -26.35 -6.28 -0.17
CA ILE A 123 -27.53 -5.53 -0.64
C ILE A 123 -28.76 -6.41 -0.46
N LEU A 124 -29.74 -5.90 0.29
CA LEU A 124 -30.99 -6.59 0.58
C LEU A 124 -32.09 -6.28 -0.45
N GLY A 125 -31.94 -5.18 -1.21
CA GLY A 125 -32.89 -4.73 -2.22
C GLY A 125 -33.10 -3.21 -2.21
N ASN A 126 -34.17 -2.76 -2.89
CA ASN A 126 -34.62 -1.35 -2.92
C ASN A 126 -33.61 -0.34 -3.48
N CYS A 127 -32.71 -0.75 -4.36
CA CYS A 127 -31.82 0.18 -5.06
C CYS A 127 -32.57 0.98 -6.13
N LEU A 128 -32.06 2.17 -6.44
CA LEU A 128 -32.48 2.92 -7.62
C LEU A 128 -32.34 2.05 -8.88
N PRO A 129 -33.40 1.90 -9.70
CA PRO A 129 -33.33 1.11 -10.93
C PRO A 129 -32.39 1.80 -11.93
N ASN A 130 -31.58 1.02 -12.63
CA ASN A 130 -30.55 1.50 -13.57
C ASN A 130 -29.48 2.40 -12.91
N ALA A 131 -29.20 2.21 -11.62
CA ALA A 131 -28.08 2.85 -10.96
C ALA A 131 -26.76 2.53 -11.69
N SER A 132 -25.99 3.57 -11.98
CA SER A 132 -24.67 3.50 -12.60
C SER A 132 -23.79 4.57 -11.97
N LEU A 133 -22.50 4.26 -11.81
CA LEU A 133 -21.50 5.23 -11.36
C LEU A 133 -21.38 6.42 -12.31
N GLU A 134 -21.79 6.28 -13.58
CA GLU A 134 -21.79 7.39 -14.55
C GLU A 134 -22.80 8.49 -14.22
N LEU A 135 -23.81 8.18 -13.40
CA LEU A 135 -24.80 9.16 -12.97
C LEU A 135 -24.28 10.06 -11.84
N LEU A 136 -23.16 9.71 -11.23
CA LEU A 136 -22.58 10.50 -10.14
C LEU A 136 -21.87 11.75 -10.71
N PRO A 137 -21.92 12.89 -10.01
CA PRO A 137 -21.14 14.07 -10.39
C PRO A 137 -19.65 13.73 -10.49
N SER A 138 -18.94 14.32 -11.46
CA SER A 138 -17.50 14.04 -11.69
C SER A 138 -16.60 14.32 -10.48
N LYS A 139 -16.99 15.28 -9.62
CA LYS A 139 -16.31 15.56 -8.35
C LYS A 139 -16.52 14.49 -7.28
N MET A 140 -17.56 13.68 -7.42
CA MET A 140 -17.90 12.58 -6.51
C MET A 140 -17.34 11.26 -7.02
N TRP A 141 -17.40 11.04 -8.34
CA TRP A 141 -16.86 9.86 -8.98
C TRP A 141 -16.35 10.19 -10.38
N ASN A 142 -15.05 10.06 -10.60
CA ASN A 142 -14.46 10.18 -11.93
C ASN A 142 -14.46 8.82 -12.64
N MET A 143 -14.81 8.83 -13.92
CA MET A 143 -14.73 7.66 -14.80
C MET A 143 -13.32 7.42 -15.36
N GLU A 144 -12.43 8.39 -15.17
CA GLU A 144 -11.02 8.31 -15.48
C GLU A 144 -10.24 7.77 -14.28
N MET A 145 -9.15 7.05 -14.57
CA MET A 145 -8.30 6.49 -13.54
C MET A 145 -7.46 7.59 -12.90
N THR A 146 -7.40 7.62 -11.56
CA THR A 146 -6.53 8.55 -10.84
C THR A 146 -5.07 8.10 -10.92
N GLU A 147 -4.15 8.99 -10.56
CA GLU A 147 -2.71 8.68 -10.51
C GLU A 147 -2.43 7.51 -9.56
N GLU A 148 -3.08 7.51 -8.40
CA GLU A 148 -2.93 6.48 -7.38
C GLU A 148 -3.43 5.13 -7.89
N ALA A 149 -4.59 5.13 -8.56
CA ALA A 149 -5.12 3.93 -9.19
C ALA A 149 -4.23 3.43 -10.33
N TYR A 150 -3.59 4.33 -11.11
CA TYR A 150 -2.62 3.98 -12.14
C TYR A 150 -1.37 3.31 -11.56
N ASN A 151 -0.86 3.85 -10.45
CA ASN A 151 0.29 3.28 -9.73
C ASN A 151 -0.02 1.90 -9.14
N ILE A 152 -1.23 1.71 -8.59
CA ILE A 152 -1.70 0.41 -8.12
C ILE A 152 -1.83 -0.58 -9.29
N TYR A 153 -2.44 -0.15 -10.41
CA TYR A 153 -2.56 -0.97 -11.62
C TYR A 153 -1.20 -1.48 -12.09
N ASN A 154 -0.21 -0.59 -12.23
CA ASN A 154 1.15 -0.96 -12.66
C ASN A 154 1.84 -1.88 -11.66
N SER A 155 1.63 -1.68 -10.37
CA SER A 155 2.19 -2.53 -9.33
C SER A 155 1.67 -3.96 -9.44
N VAL A 156 0.36 -4.13 -9.61
CA VAL A 156 -0.27 -5.45 -9.82
C VAL A 156 0.18 -6.06 -11.15
N TYR A 157 0.24 -5.24 -12.21
CA TYR A 157 0.67 -5.66 -13.53
C TYR A 157 2.11 -6.19 -13.54
N ALA A 158 3.03 -5.50 -12.87
CA ALA A 158 4.44 -5.92 -12.75
C ALA A 158 4.58 -7.26 -12.03
N VAL A 159 3.81 -7.48 -10.95
CA VAL A 159 3.78 -8.77 -10.23
C VAL A 159 3.23 -9.87 -11.13
N ALA A 160 2.11 -9.62 -11.82
CA ALA A 160 1.50 -10.58 -12.73
C ALA A 160 2.46 -10.99 -13.86
N HIS A 161 3.16 -10.03 -14.47
CA HIS A 161 4.17 -10.29 -15.49
C HIS A 161 5.34 -11.10 -14.96
N SER A 162 5.86 -10.75 -13.79
CA SER A 162 6.95 -11.49 -13.16
C SER A 162 6.58 -12.95 -12.91
N LEU A 163 5.37 -13.21 -12.40
CA LEU A 163 4.84 -14.55 -12.18
C LEU A 163 4.59 -15.31 -13.49
N HIS A 164 4.10 -14.61 -14.52
CA HIS A 164 3.89 -15.19 -15.84
C HIS A 164 5.22 -15.66 -16.45
N GLU A 165 6.25 -14.81 -16.45
CA GLU A 165 7.58 -15.19 -16.94
C GLU A 165 8.17 -16.36 -16.18
N MET A 166 8.05 -16.38 -14.85
CA MET A 166 8.52 -17.52 -14.04
C MET A 166 7.78 -18.81 -14.42
N SER A 167 6.48 -18.74 -14.65
CA SER A 167 5.64 -19.88 -15.03
C SER A 167 5.96 -20.39 -16.45
N VAL A 168 6.21 -19.50 -17.40
CA VAL A 168 6.64 -19.87 -18.76
C VAL A 168 8.00 -20.57 -18.72
N LYS A 169 8.97 -20.03 -17.97
CA LYS A 169 10.28 -20.67 -17.78
C LYS A 169 10.16 -22.06 -17.17
N GLN A 170 9.25 -22.27 -16.22
CA GLN A 170 8.99 -23.60 -15.64
C GLN A 170 8.50 -24.62 -16.68
N ILE A 171 7.62 -24.21 -17.60
CA ILE A 171 7.10 -25.09 -18.66
C ILE A 171 8.21 -25.45 -19.66
N GLN A 172 9.08 -24.50 -20.01
CA GLN A 172 10.21 -24.72 -20.91
C GLN A 172 11.27 -25.68 -20.32
N ILE A 173 11.58 -25.54 -19.03
CA ILE A 173 12.50 -26.45 -18.33
C ILE A 173 11.91 -27.87 -18.31
N LYS A 174 10.62 -28.02 -17.97
CA LYS A 174 9.93 -29.32 -17.96
C LYS A 174 9.85 -30.01 -19.32
N THR A 175 9.76 -29.25 -20.42
CA THR A 175 9.75 -29.82 -21.78
C THR A 175 11.13 -30.28 -22.24
N HIS A 176 12.20 -29.69 -21.70
CA HIS A 176 13.59 -30.09 -21.98
C HIS A 176 14.07 -31.28 -21.12
N GLU A 177 13.46 -31.52 -19.95
CA GLU A 177 13.81 -32.61 -19.02
C GLU A 177 13.15 -33.97 -19.31
N ASN A 178 12.37 -34.10 -20.39
CA ASN A 178 11.86 -35.41 -20.86
C ASN A 178 12.97 -36.35 -21.38
N GLY A 179 14.24 -35.99 -21.25
CA GLY A 179 15.40 -36.87 -21.31
C GLY A 179 16.24 -36.78 -20.03
N VAL A 180 16.00 -37.69 -19.08
CA VAL A 180 16.81 -38.01 -17.89
C VAL A 180 16.76 -37.02 -16.70
N GLY A 181 15.87 -37.33 -15.73
CA GLY A 181 16.22 -37.51 -14.31
C GLY A 181 16.51 -36.29 -13.41
N ASN A 182 15.65 -36.13 -12.39
CA ASN A 182 15.74 -35.32 -11.17
C ASN A 182 15.29 -33.84 -11.24
N ALA A 183 13.98 -33.65 -11.15
CA ALA A 183 13.39 -32.39 -10.73
C ALA A 183 13.83 -32.04 -9.29
N ASN A 184 14.64 -30.99 -9.12
CA ASN A 184 14.88 -30.19 -7.90
C ASN A 184 15.71 -28.96 -8.35
N HIS A 185 15.43 -27.68 -8.06
CA HIS A 185 14.49 -26.97 -7.21
C HIS A 185 14.54 -25.52 -7.74
N LEU A 186 13.43 -24.96 -8.23
CA LEU A 186 13.41 -23.55 -8.64
C LEU A 186 13.34 -22.70 -7.36
N GLU A 187 14.44 -22.05 -6.95
CA GLU A 187 14.39 -21.10 -5.83
C GLU A 187 13.59 -19.87 -6.27
N LEU A 188 12.43 -19.68 -5.63
CA LEU A 188 11.70 -18.41 -5.67
C LEU A 188 12.68 -17.29 -5.27
N PRO A 189 12.67 -16.12 -5.96
CA PRO A 189 13.52 -15.01 -5.56
C PRO A 189 13.20 -14.62 -4.12
N ARG A 190 14.14 -14.91 -3.22
CA ARG A 190 14.04 -14.60 -1.80
C ARG A 190 14.44 -13.16 -1.59
N SER A 191 13.45 -12.28 -1.45
CA SER A 191 13.67 -10.92 -0.97
C SER A 191 13.83 -10.93 0.55
N VAL A 192 15.05 -11.19 1.01
CA VAL A 192 15.41 -11.15 2.44
C VAL A 192 16.53 -10.15 2.65
N CYS A 193 16.43 -9.34 3.71
CA CYS A 193 17.48 -8.37 4.05
C CYS A 193 18.79 -9.06 4.43
N SER A 194 18.70 -10.12 5.26
CA SER A 194 19.83 -10.95 5.67
C SER A 194 19.57 -12.42 5.36
N LYS A 195 20.59 -13.13 4.89
CA LYS A 195 20.55 -14.58 4.71
C LYS A 195 20.33 -15.28 6.06
N SER A 196 19.72 -16.47 6.02
CA SER A 196 19.53 -17.27 7.24
C SER A 196 20.86 -17.75 7.80
N CYS A 197 21.07 -17.64 9.11
CA CYS A 197 22.31 -18.08 9.76
C CYS A 197 22.46 -19.60 9.75
N VAL A 198 23.65 -20.08 9.41
CA VAL A 198 23.98 -21.51 9.49
C VAL A 198 24.11 -21.97 10.95
N PRO A 199 23.99 -23.28 11.23
CA PRO A 199 24.24 -23.82 12.57
C PRO A 199 25.57 -23.34 13.16
N GLY A 200 25.58 -23.04 14.46
CA GLY A 200 26.71 -22.43 15.16
C GLY A 200 26.69 -20.89 15.23
N PHE A 201 25.77 -20.23 14.51
CA PHE A 201 25.62 -18.77 14.51
C PHE A 201 24.22 -18.33 14.96
N ARG A 202 24.15 -17.24 15.73
CA ARG A 202 22.91 -16.56 16.14
C ARG A 202 22.72 -15.24 15.41
N LYS A 203 21.47 -14.79 15.34
CA LYS A 203 21.10 -13.48 14.79
C LYS A 203 21.44 -12.38 15.80
N SER A 204 22.03 -11.29 15.32
CA SER A 204 22.24 -10.04 16.05
C SER A 204 21.58 -8.89 15.30
N PRO A 205 20.72 -8.07 15.93
CA PRO A 205 20.11 -6.92 15.27
C PRO A 205 21.18 -5.94 14.75
N GLN A 206 20.92 -5.32 13.59
CA GLN A 206 21.72 -4.23 13.04
C GLN A 206 21.14 -2.89 13.47
N GLU A 207 21.97 -2.02 14.04
CA GLU A 207 21.54 -0.72 14.55
C GLU A 207 21.19 0.23 13.39
N GLY A 208 19.98 0.79 13.40
CA GLY A 208 19.48 1.69 12.34
C GLY A 208 18.83 1.00 11.13
N GLN A 209 18.72 -0.33 11.10
CA GLN A 209 18.02 -1.08 10.03
C GLN A 209 16.72 -1.73 10.53
N ALA A 210 15.90 -2.21 9.59
CA ALA A 210 14.63 -2.88 9.89
C ALA A 210 14.85 -4.18 10.71
N ILE A 211 13.87 -4.58 11.51
CA ILE A 211 13.94 -5.73 12.44
C ILE A 211 14.29 -7.06 11.72
N CYS A 212 13.99 -7.17 10.42
CA CYS A 212 14.31 -8.34 9.61
C CYS A 212 15.79 -8.40 9.15
N CYS A 213 16.58 -7.35 9.38
CA CYS A 213 18.01 -7.25 9.06
C CYS A 213 18.85 -7.58 10.30
N TYR A 214 19.78 -8.51 10.14
CA TYR A 214 20.61 -9.00 11.22
C TYR A 214 21.96 -9.55 10.71
N ASP A 215 22.95 -9.55 11.59
CA ASP A 215 24.22 -10.23 11.40
C ASP A 215 24.21 -11.62 12.01
N CYS A 216 24.96 -12.54 11.38
CA CYS A 216 25.19 -13.88 11.93
C CYS A 216 26.49 -13.88 12.72
N ILE A 217 26.38 -13.95 14.04
CA ILE A 217 27.53 -13.98 14.96
C ILE A 217 27.67 -15.34 15.64
N PRO A 218 28.89 -15.82 15.91
CA PRO A 218 29.11 -17.13 16.50
C PRO A 218 28.46 -17.24 17.88
N CYS A 219 28.00 -18.45 18.22
CA CYS A 219 27.56 -18.74 19.57
C CYS A 219 28.72 -18.56 20.57
N PRO A 220 28.45 -18.05 21.78
CA PRO A 220 29.46 -17.98 22.83
C PRO A 220 29.90 -19.38 23.27
N LEU A 221 31.06 -19.46 23.93
CA LEU A 221 31.59 -20.73 24.45
C LEU A 221 30.54 -21.44 25.33
N ASN A 222 30.41 -22.76 25.14
CA ASN A 222 29.46 -23.66 25.80
C ASN A 222 27.99 -23.56 25.33
N GLU A 223 27.72 -22.86 24.22
CA GLU A 223 26.42 -22.85 23.58
C GLU A 223 26.50 -23.37 22.13
N ILE A 224 25.49 -24.13 21.72
CA ILE A 224 25.40 -24.70 20.38
C ILE A 224 24.07 -24.28 19.74
N SER A 225 24.12 -23.89 18.47
CA SER A 225 22.92 -23.64 17.67
C SER A 225 22.66 -24.84 16.76
N ASN A 226 21.80 -25.77 17.22
CA ASN A 226 21.36 -26.94 16.44
C ASN A 226 20.19 -26.61 15.48
N LYS A 227 19.61 -25.40 15.60
CA LYS A 227 18.58 -24.85 14.71
C LYS A 227 18.98 -23.43 14.29
N THR A 228 18.71 -23.06 13.04
CA THR A 228 19.01 -21.76 12.43
C THR A 228 18.69 -20.57 13.35
N GLY A 229 19.70 -19.81 13.76
CA GLY A 229 19.56 -18.46 14.33
C GLY A 229 19.32 -18.34 15.84
N LYS A 230 19.38 -19.43 16.62
CA LYS A 230 19.34 -19.39 18.10
C LYS A 230 20.36 -20.34 18.73
N CYS A 231 21.10 -19.89 19.75
CA CYS A 231 22.01 -20.72 20.54
C CYS A 231 21.27 -21.31 21.76
N GLN A 232 21.60 -22.55 22.11
CA GLN A 232 21.13 -23.24 23.31
C GLN A 232 22.33 -23.69 24.14
N SER A 233 22.27 -23.48 25.45
CA SER A 233 23.31 -23.90 26.39
C SER A 233 23.26 -25.42 26.60
N TYR A 234 24.40 -26.10 26.49
CA TYR A 234 24.52 -27.51 26.86
C TYR A 234 25.33 -27.63 28.15
N TRP A 235 24.74 -28.24 29.19
CA TRP A 235 25.49 -28.73 30.35
C TRP A 235 26.12 -30.07 29.98
N VAL A 236 27.44 -30.12 29.83
CA VAL A 236 28.18 -31.39 29.72
C VAL A 236 28.12 -32.05 31.10
N VAL A 237 27.26 -33.06 31.28
CA VAL A 237 27.30 -33.90 32.47
C VAL A 237 28.56 -34.75 32.37
N SER A 238 29.60 -34.37 33.11
CA SER A 238 30.78 -35.19 33.32
C SER A 238 30.40 -36.42 34.14
N HIS A 239 30.02 -37.51 33.50
CA HIS A 239 30.11 -38.85 34.07
C HIS A 239 30.93 -39.71 33.12
N PHE A 240 32.24 -39.77 33.40
CA PHE A 240 33.09 -40.84 32.91
C PHE A 240 32.60 -42.13 33.58
N SER A 241 31.83 -42.94 32.86
CA SER A 241 31.71 -44.37 33.18
C SER A 241 32.66 -45.11 32.24
N THR A 242 33.78 -45.55 32.80
CA THR A 242 34.72 -46.49 32.19
C THR A 242 33.95 -47.77 31.83
N VAL A 243 33.77 -48.02 30.53
CA VAL A 243 33.42 -49.34 30.01
C VAL A 243 34.69 -49.90 29.39
N SER A 244 35.32 -50.83 30.11
CA SER A 244 36.38 -51.68 29.57
C SER A 244 35.79 -52.57 28.46
N ILE A 245 36.38 -52.51 27.28
CA ILE A 245 36.17 -53.44 26.16
C ILE A 245 37.60 -53.83 25.72
N ASN A 246 38.18 -54.88 26.32
CA ASN A 246 38.16 -56.32 25.97
C ASN A 246 39.25 -56.70 24.97
N VAL A 247 40.29 -57.42 25.44
CA VAL A 247 40.81 -58.71 24.93
C VAL A 247 41.55 -59.40 26.08
#